data_AF-A0A524KIX9-F1
#
_entry.id   AF-A0A524KIX9-F1
#
_cell.length_a   1.000
_cell.length_b   1.000
_cell.length_c   1.000
_cell.angle_alpha   90.00
_cell.angle_beta   90.00
_cell.angle_gamma   90.00
#
_symmetry.space_group_name_H-M   'P 1'
#
loop_
_entity.id
_entity.type
_entity.pdbx_description
1 polymer ?
#
loop_
_entity_poly.entity_id
_entity_poly.type
_entity_poly.pdbx_seq_one_letter_code
_entity_poly.pdbx_strand_id
1 'polypeptide(L)'
;MVEKRLSVEAERPAPTDEELDATPPLPLVVWAARCSAYFLALGGIMLVSYLFYGFDTDPQSSPPGFRLNPLQAGVDFIWGLVGTAIGFFRPRFATAFVLAFAAFFTLVAGLGTFAGSALGMELGTSAKLFYWVVVAGAWAVGVRALLGIGRAG
;
A
#
# COMPACT_ATOMS: atom_id res chain seq x y z
N MET A 1 19.28 -49.88 32.58
CA MET A 1 18.34 -49.79 31.44
C MET A 1 17.93 -48.34 31.32
N VAL A 2 18.63 -47.58 30.48
CA VAL A 2 18.29 -46.18 30.19
C VAL A 2 17.40 -46.23 28.96
N GLU A 3 16.10 -46.09 29.19
CA GLU A 3 15.08 -46.10 28.16
C GLU A 3 15.28 -44.88 27.27
N LYS A 4 15.79 -45.16 26.07
CA LYS A 4 16.09 -44.23 25.00
C LYS A 4 14.79 -43.58 24.52
N ARG A 5 14.30 -42.55 25.23
CA ARG A 5 13.29 -41.62 24.72
C ARG A 5 13.93 -40.72 23.67
N LEU A 6 14.21 -41.31 22.51
CA LEU A 6 14.19 -40.58 21.25
C LEU A 6 12.73 -40.18 21.04
N SER A 7 12.34 -39.06 21.64
CA SER A 7 11.25 -38.27 21.10
C SER A 7 11.71 -37.92 19.70
N VAL A 8 11.12 -38.61 18.72
CA VAL A 8 11.09 -38.13 17.35
C VAL A 8 10.48 -36.74 17.47
N GLU A 9 11.33 -35.72 17.39
CA GLU A 9 10.94 -34.35 17.20
C GLU A 9 10.24 -34.35 15.85
N ALA A 10 8.93 -34.63 15.90
CA ALA A 10 8.08 -34.71 14.73
C ALA A 10 8.19 -33.35 14.07
N GLU A 11 8.97 -33.30 12.98
CA GLU A 11 9.22 -32.11 12.20
C GLU A 11 7.85 -31.51 11.87
N ARG A 12 7.52 -30.43 12.57
CA ARG A 12 6.19 -29.84 12.47
C ARG A 12 5.97 -29.53 10.99
N PRO A 13 4.88 -30.01 10.36
CA PRO A 13 4.61 -29.69 8.98
C PRO A 13 4.66 -28.17 8.80
N ALA A 14 5.22 -27.73 7.67
CA ALA A 14 5.33 -26.31 7.37
C ALA A 14 3.95 -25.65 7.60
N PRO A 15 3.89 -24.50 8.28
CA PRO A 15 2.63 -23.87 8.64
C PRO A 15 1.80 -23.61 7.38
N THR A 16 0.51 -23.92 7.47
CA THR A 16 -0.43 -23.74 6.37
C THR A 16 -0.65 -22.26 6.07
N ASP A 17 -1.12 -21.95 4.85
CA ASP A 17 -1.45 -20.58 4.44
C ASP A 17 -2.43 -19.90 5.42
N GLU A 18 -3.43 -20.64 5.90
CA GLU A 18 -4.41 -20.16 6.88
C GLU A 18 -3.78 -19.89 8.25
N GLU A 19 -2.87 -20.73 8.72
CA GLU A 19 -2.13 -20.50 9.97
C GLU A 19 -1.19 -19.29 9.86
N LEU A 20 -0.58 -19.07 8.69
CA LEU A 20 0.26 -17.89 8.42
C LEU A 20 -0.58 -16.61 8.37
N ASP A 21 -1.78 -16.68 7.78
CA ASP A 21 -2.71 -15.56 7.67
C ASP A 21 -3.46 -15.28 9.00
N ALA A 22 -3.50 -16.22 9.94
CA ALA A 22 -4.14 -16.10 11.26
C ALA A 22 -3.30 -15.38 12.35
N THR A 23 -2.29 -14.60 11.97
CA THR A 23 -1.33 -14.00 12.92
C THR A 23 -2.01 -13.14 14.03
N PRO A 24 -1.57 -13.19 15.32
CA PRO A 24 -2.19 -12.44 16.44
C PRO A 24 -2.12 -10.90 16.30
N PRO A 25 -2.77 -10.11 17.19
CA PRO A 25 -3.52 -8.91 16.84
C PRO A 25 -2.71 -7.83 16.09
N LEU A 26 -3.10 -7.65 14.83
CA LEU A 26 -3.01 -6.43 14.01
C LEU A 26 -1.74 -5.60 14.18
N PRO A 27 -0.58 -6.10 13.72
CA PRO A 27 0.62 -5.29 13.62
C PRO A 27 0.32 -4.03 12.80
N LEU A 28 0.88 -2.89 13.22
CA LEU A 28 0.66 -1.57 12.62
C LEU A 28 0.76 -1.57 11.08
N VAL A 29 1.60 -2.44 10.53
CA VAL A 29 1.80 -2.63 9.09
C VAL A 29 0.56 -3.18 8.37
N VAL A 30 -0.22 -4.05 9.00
CA VAL A 30 -1.50 -4.55 8.45
C VAL A 30 -2.54 -3.44 8.45
N TRP A 31 -2.59 -2.61 9.50
CA TRP A 31 -3.42 -1.40 9.50
C TRP A 31 -3.02 -0.41 8.41
N ALA A 32 -1.72 -0.18 8.22
CA ALA A 32 -1.23 0.65 7.12
C ALA A 32 -1.63 0.08 5.75
N ALA A 33 -1.57 -1.24 5.55
CA ALA A 33 -2.06 -1.88 4.34
C ALA A 33 -3.58 -1.67 4.16
N ARG A 34 -4.38 -1.76 5.22
CA ARG A 34 -5.83 -1.49 5.14
C ARG A 34 -6.16 -0.04 4.79
N CYS A 35 -5.33 0.92 5.19
CA CYS A 35 -5.51 2.32 4.80
C CYS A 35 -5.44 2.54 3.28
N SER A 36 -4.89 1.59 2.50
CA SER A 36 -4.98 1.62 1.04
C SER A 36 -6.42 1.59 0.51
N ALA A 37 -7.41 1.17 1.31
CA ALA A 37 -8.83 1.31 0.97
C ALA A 37 -9.22 2.77 0.69
N TYR A 38 -8.53 3.74 1.28
CA TYR A 38 -8.69 5.15 0.93
C TYR A 38 -8.29 5.44 -0.52
N PHE A 39 -7.15 4.91 -0.97
CA PHE A 39 -6.69 5.04 -2.37
C PHE A 39 -7.63 4.32 -3.34
N LEU A 40 -8.18 3.17 -2.93
CA LEU A 40 -9.18 2.44 -3.69
C LEU A 40 -10.45 3.28 -3.90
N ALA A 41 -10.97 3.87 -2.82
CA ALA A 41 -12.16 4.71 -2.86
C ALA A 41 -11.89 5.98 -3.68
N LEU A 42 -10.75 6.65 -3.46
CA LEU A 42 -10.37 7.88 -4.16
C LEU A 42 -10.20 7.62 -5.66
N GLY A 43 -9.38 6.64 -6.04
CA GLY A 43 -9.21 6.25 -7.44
C GLY A 43 -10.51 5.78 -8.09
N GLY A 44 -11.34 5.02 -7.37
CA GLY A 44 -12.63 4.53 -7.85
C GLY A 44 -13.62 5.66 -8.12
N ILE A 45 -13.81 6.58 -7.17
CA ILE A 45 -14.69 7.75 -7.33
C ILE A 45 -14.24 8.60 -8.54
N MET A 46 -12.94 8.75 -8.71
CA MET A 46 -12.37 9.54 -9.81
C MET A 46 -12.55 8.86 -11.16
N LEU A 47 -12.27 7.56 -11.27
CA LEU A 47 -12.51 6.79 -12.50
C LEU A 47 -13.99 6.79 -12.87
N VAL A 48 -14.90 6.63 -11.90
CA VAL A 48 -16.35 6.74 -12.13
C VAL A 48 -16.71 8.13 -12.63
N SER A 49 -16.13 9.19 -12.06
CA SER A 49 -16.35 10.56 -12.53
C SER A 49 -15.91 10.72 -13.99
N TYR A 50 -14.77 10.14 -14.39
CA TYR A 50 -14.31 10.16 -15.78
C TYR A 50 -15.23 9.40 -16.75
N LEU A 51 -15.89 8.32 -16.30
CA LEU A 51 -16.87 7.60 -17.11
C LEU A 51 -18.11 8.46 -17.41
N PHE A 52 -18.52 9.33 -16.48
CA PHE A 52 -19.71 10.19 -16.65
C PHE A 52 -19.42 11.51 -17.35
N TYR A 53 -18.27 12.15 -17.06
CA TYR A 53 -17.93 13.47 -17.59
C TYR A 53 -17.01 13.41 -18.83
N GLY A 54 -16.36 12.28 -19.10
CA GLY A 54 -15.47 12.08 -20.23
C GLY A 54 -14.00 12.37 -19.90
N PHE A 55 -13.07 11.69 -20.59
CA PHE A 55 -11.62 11.82 -20.37
C PHE A 55 -11.03 13.17 -20.82
N ASP A 56 -11.75 13.91 -21.68
CA ASP A 56 -11.38 15.25 -22.16
C ASP A 56 -11.86 16.39 -21.23
N THR A 57 -12.42 16.06 -20.05
CA THR A 57 -12.87 17.06 -19.08
C THR A 57 -11.67 17.85 -18.56
N ASP A 58 -11.71 19.18 -18.69
CA ASP A 58 -10.68 20.09 -18.17
C ASP A 58 -10.44 19.82 -16.67
N PRO A 59 -9.24 19.37 -16.26
CA PRO A 59 -8.94 19.10 -14.87
C PRO A 59 -9.20 20.31 -13.96
N GLN A 60 -9.13 21.54 -14.48
CA GLN A 60 -9.34 22.77 -13.70
C GLN A 60 -10.81 23.08 -13.39
N SER A 61 -11.76 22.48 -14.11
CA SER A 61 -13.20 22.67 -13.89
C SER A 61 -13.72 21.87 -12.69
N SER A 62 -12.93 20.91 -12.21
CA SER A 62 -13.24 20.13 -11.01
C SER A 62 -12.84 20.88 -9.73
N PRO A 63 -13.51 20.63 -8.59
CA PRO A 63 -13.12 21.19 -7.29
C PRO A 63 -11.62 20.98 -7.02
N PRO A 64 -10.95 21.84 -6.23
CA PRO A 64 -9.50 21.78 -6.03
C PRO A 64 -8.93 20.42 -5.60
N GLY A 65 -9.76 19.54 -5.00
CA GLY A 65 -9.41 18.16 -4.63
C GLY A 65 -9.63 17.08 -5.71
N PHE A 66 -10.19 17.43 -6.87
CA PHE A 66 -10.56 16.52 -7.98
C PHE A 66 -9.86 16.86 -9.30
N ARG A 67 -8.95 17.84 -9.31
CA ARG A 67 -8.16 18.23 -10.50
C ARG A 67 -7.06 17.21 -10.78
N LEU A 68 -7.41 16.02 -11.24
CA LEU A 68 -6.46 14.89 -11.19
C LEU A 68 -6.56 13.95 -12.38
N ASN A 69 -5.46 13.89 -13.12
CA ASN A 69 -5.20 13.06 -14.29
C ASN A 69 -5.76 11.60 -14.16
N PRO A 70 -6.45 11.08 -15.19
CA PRO A 70 -7.03 9.73 -15.17
C PRO A 70 -5.99 8.62 -14.95
N LEU A 71 -4.73 8.83 -15.35
CA LEU A 71 -3.64 7.90 -15.08
C LEU A 71 -3.40 7.72 -13.57
N GLN A 72 -3.41 8.83 -12.83
CA GLN A 72 -3.21 8.80 -11.39
C GLN A 72 -4.39 8.16 -10.65
N ALA A 73 -5.62 8.41 -11.12
CA ALA A 73 -6.80 7.71 -10.63
C ALA A 73 -6.66 6.18 -10.78
N GLY A 74 -6.15 5.73 -11.93
CA GLY A 74 -5.86 4.32 -12.18
C GLY A 74 -4.77 3.75 -11.25
N VAL A 75 -3.69 4.49 -11.04
CA VAL A 75 -2.61 4.09 -10.13
C VAL A 75 -3.12 3.94 -8.69
N ASP A 76 -3.85 4.94 -8.17
CA ASP A 76 -4.42 4.90 -6.83
C ASP A 76 -5.43 3.77 -6.68
N PHE A 77 -6.26 3.53 -7.71
CA PHE A 77 -7.21 2.43 -7.72
C PHE A 77 -6.52 1.06 -7.64
N ILE A 78 -5.50 0.81 -8.48
CA ILE A 78 -4.78 -0.48 -8.50
C ILE A 78 -4.05 -0.71 -7.18
N TRP A 79 -3.28 0.27 -6.71
CA TRP A 79 -2.56 0.15 -5.43
C TRP A 79 -3.52 0.01 -4.25
N GLY A 80 -4.63 0.73 -4.27
CA GLY A 80 -5.70 0.62 -3.30
C GLY A 80 -6.35 -0.77 -3.29
N LEU A 81 -6.63 -1.33 -4.46
CA LEU A 81 -7.22 -2.66 -4.62
C LEU A 81 -6.29 -3.74 -4.06
N VAL A 82 -5.03 -3.73 -4.50
CA VAL A 82 -4.02 -4.70 -4.05
C VAL A 82 -3.79 -4.59 -2.55
N GLY A 83 -3.63 -3.38 -2.02
CA GLY A 83 -3.41 -3.17 -0.60
C GLY A 83 -4.60 -3.57 0.27
N THR A 84 -5.83 -3.32 -0.22
CA THR A 84 -7.05 -3.73 0.48
C THR A 84 -7.14 -5.25 0.51
N ALA A 85 -6.89 -5.92 -0.62
CA ALA A 85 -6.88 -7.37 -0.69
C ALA A 85 -5.85 -7.97 0.30
N ILE A 86 -4.64 -7.41 0.34
CA ILE A 86 -3.57 -7.86 1.25
C ILE A 86 -3.93 -7.57 2.71
N GLY A 87 -4.37 -6.36 3.03
CA GLY A 87 -4.65 -5.93 4.40
C GLY A 87 -5.82 -6.64 5.07
N PHE A 88 -6.78 -7.14 4.29
CA PHE A 88 -7.94 -7.87 4.81
C PHE A 88 -7.83 -9.39 4.68
N PHE A 89 -7.25 -9.92 3.59
CA PHE A 89 -7.28 -11.36 3.30
C PHE A 89 -5.93 -12.06 3.38
N ARG A 90 -4.82 -11.35 3.18
CA ARG A 90 -3.46 -11.94 3.12
C ARG A 90 -2.44 -11.11 3.90
N PRO A 91 -2.63 -10.94 5.23
CA PRO A 91 -1.83 -10.01 6.04
C PRO A 91 -0.33 -10.35 6.06
N ARG A 92 0.06 -11.60 5.78
CA ARG A 92 1.46 -12.01 5.63
C ARG A 92 2.26 -11.18 4.62
N PHE A 93 1.60 -10.64 3.59
CA PHE A 93 2.24 -9.81 2.57
C PHE A 93 2.24 -8.31 2.91
N ALA A 94 1.65 -7.89 4.03
CA ALA A 94 1.47 -6.47 4.36
C ALA A 94 2.81 -5.71 4.44
N THR A 95 3.85 -6.29 5.04
CA THR A 95 5.17 -5.63 5.12
C THR A 95 5.78 -5.40 3.74
N ALA A 96 5.77 -6.43 2.88
CA ALA A 96 6.29 -6.32 1.51
C ALA A 96 5.48 -5.29 0.70
N PHE A 97 4.15 -5.32 0.84
CA PHE A 97 3.26 -4.37 0.20
C PHE A 97 3.55 -2.92 0.63
N VAL A 98 3.60 -2.64 1.95
CA VAL A 98 3.81 -1.29 2.47
C VAL A 98 5.15 -0.72 2.01
N LEU A 99 6.20 -1.54 1.94
CA LEU A 99 7.51 -1.13 1.44
C LEU A 99 7.50 -0.88 -0.08
N ALA A 100 6.87 -1.76 -0.86
CA ALA A 100 6.74 -1.59 -2.30
C ALA A 100 5.91 -0.33 -2.64
N PHE A 101 4.82 -0.11 -1.91
CA PHE A 101 3.99 1.08 -2.00
C PHE A 101 4.81 2.33 -1.67
N ALA A 102 5.56 2.32 -0.57
CA ALA A 102 6.41 3.45 -0.18
C ALA A 102 7.45 3.76 -1.26
N ALA A 103 8.16 2.75 -1.77
CA ALA A 103 9.17 2.91 -2.81
C ALA A 103 8.56 3.46 -4.12
N PHE A 104 7.44 2.89 -4.57
CA PHE A 104 6.77 3.33 -5.78
C PHE A 104 6.32 4.80 -5.67
N PHE A 105 5.59 5.17 -4.62
CA PHE A 105 5.12 6.54 -4.46
C PHE A 105 6.25 7.53 -4.13
N THR A 106 7.38 7.07 -3.57
CA THR A 106 8.60 7.91 -3.47
C THR A 106 9.12 8.27 -4.86
N LEU A 107 9.17 7.31 -5.79
CA LEU A 107 9.59 7.56 -7.17
C LEU A 107 8.61 8.48 -7.89
N VAL A 108 7.31 8.25 -7.76
CA VAL A 108 6.27 9.11 -8.35
C VAL A 108 6.35 10.53 -7.79
N ALA A 109 6.50 10.69 -6.47
CA ALA A 109 6.63 11.99 -5.83
C ALA A 109 7.95 12.69 -6.22
N GLY A 110 9.05 11.95 -6.29
CA GLY A 110 10.36 12.46 -6.73
C GLY A 110 10.32 12.95 -8.17
N LEU A 111 9.85 12.12 -9.10
CA LEU A 111 9.69 12.52 -10.50
C LEU A 111 8.74 13.73 -10.62
N GLY A 112 7.62 13.73 -9.87
CA GLY A 112 6.63 14.83 -9.77
C GLY A 112 7.16 16.14 -9.21
N THR A 113 8.28 16.09 -8.49
CA THR A 113 8.91 17.27 -7.88
C THR A 113 9.90 17.94 -8.83
N PHE A 114 10.58 17.18 -9.70
CA PHE A 114 11.61 17.71 -10.62
C PHE A 114 11.11 18.02 -12.04
N ALA A 115 10.08 17.33 -12.51
CA ALA A 115 9.38 17.68 -13.73
C ALA A 115 8.08 18.40 -13.34
N GLY A 116 7.88 19.64 -13.81
CA GLY A 116 6.59 20.35 -13.70
C GLY A 116 5.40 19.53 -14.24
N SER A 117 5.69 18.44 -14.96
CA SER A 117 4.76 17.44 -15.46
C SER A 117 5.39 16.04 -15.39
N ALA A 118 5.50 15.43 -14.20
CA ALA A 118 5.91 14.03 -14.16
C ALA A 118 4.83 13.17 -14.81
N LEU A 119 5.12 12.60 -15.97
CA LEU A 119 4.17 11.83 -16.79
C LEU A 119 3.02 12.68 -17.40
N GLY A 120 3.23 13.99 -17.61
CA GLY A 120 2.15 14.88 -18.09
C GLY A 120 1.17 15.31 -16.99
N MET A 121 1.53 15.11 -15.71
CA MET A 121 0.68 15.40 -14.55
C MET A 121 1.10 16.71 -13.87
N GLU A 122 0.26 17.74 -13.94
CA GLU A 122 0.44 18.96 -13.13
C GLU A 122 -0.16 18.72 -11.73
N LEU A 123 0.57 18.02 -10.86
CA LEU A 123 0.11 17.88 -9.47
C LEU A 123 0.22 19.23 -8.75
N GLY A 124 -0.90 19.73 -8.24
CA GLY A 124 -0.91 20.89 -7.35
C GLY A 124 -0.07 20.66 -6.08
N THR A 125 0.43 21.73 -5.48
CA THR A 125 1.31 21.69 -4.29
C THR A 125 0.71 20.89 -3.12
N SER A 126 -0.60 20.97 -2.91
CA SER A 126 -1.31 20.21 -1.87
C SER A 126 -1.26 18.70 -2.09
N ALA A 127 -1.47 18.25 -3.33
CA ALA A 127 -1.40 16.83 -3.69
C ALA A 127 0.04 16.29 -3.50
N LYS A 128 1.06 17.06 -3.93
CA LYS A 128 2.47 16.70 -3.71
C LYS A 128 2.77 16.51 -2.22
N LEU A 129 2.35 17.45 -1.36
CA LEU A 129 2.53 17.34 0.08
C LEU A 129 1.82 16.12 0.67
N PHE A 130 0.59 15.82 0.22
CA PHE A 130 -0.15 14.63 0.65
C PHE A 130 0.64 13.35 0.37
N TYR A 131 1.11 13.15 -0.86
CA TYR A 131 1.89 11.94 -1.21
C TYR A 131 3.19 11.86 -0.43
N TRP A 132 3.90 12.96 -0.21
CA TRP A 132 5.12 12.97 0.62
C TRP A 132 4.85 12.56 2.07
N VAL A 133 3.76 13.03 2.67
CA VAL A 133 3.36 12.64 4.04
C VAL A 133 3.01 11.16 4.10
N VAL A 134 2.21 10.66 3.14
CA VAL A 134 1.84 9.25 3.08
C VAL A 134 3.07 8.36 2.91
N VAL A 135 3.97 8.72 1.99
CA VAL A 135 5.21 7.98 1.72
C VAL A 135 6.10 7.92 2.96
N ALA A 136 6.29 9.04 3.66
CA ALA A 136 7.06 9.08 4.89
C ALA A 136 6.47 8.16 5.98
N GLY A 137 5.14 8.17 6.13
CA GLY A 137 4.43 7.26 7.03
C GLY A 137 4.60 5.79 6.65
N ALA A 138 4.46 5.46 5.37
CA ALA A 138 4.62 4.10 4.86
C ALA A 138 6.06 3.56 5.08
N TRP A 139 7.09 4.38 4.83
CA TRP A 139 8.47 4.02 5.14
C TRP A 139 8.69 3.78 6.64
N ALA A 140 8.18 4.66 7.50
CA ALA A 140 8.32 4.51 8.95
C ALA A 140 7.69 3.20 9.45
N VAL A 141 6.50 2.85 8.96
CA VAL A 141 5.80 1.62 9.34
C VAL A 141 6.50 0.38 8.76
N GLY A 142 6.87 0.41 7.47
CA GLY A 142 7.51 -0.72 6.80
C GLY A 142 8.89 -1.05 7.37
N VAL A 143 9.74 -0.04 7.59
CA VAL A 143 11.08 -0.24 8.17
C VAL A 143 10.98 -0.69 9.63
N ARG A 144 10.06 -0.11 10.42
CA ARG A 144 9.82 -0.58 11.80
C ARG A 144 9.39 -2.05 11.84
N ALA A 145 8.55 -2.48 10.91
CA ALA A 145 8.14 -3.88 10.80
C ALA A 145 9.34 -4.80 10.49
N LEU A 146 10.21 -4.42 9.55
CA LEU A 146 11.45 -5.17 9.26
C LEU A 146 12.37 -5.28 10.48
N LEU A 147 12.60 -4.16 11.19
CA LEU A 147 13.45 -4.13 12.38
C LEU A 147 12.85 -4.89 13.57
N GLY A 148 11.52 -5.02 13.62
CA GLY A 148 10.82 -5.83 14.62
C GLY A 148 10.96 -7.33 14.37
N ILE A 149 10.93 -7.75 13.10
CA ILE A 149 11.14 -9.15 12.69
C ILE A 149 12.57 -9.60 13.05
N GLY A 150 13.58 -8.74 12.83
CA GLY A 150 14.99 -9.06 13.13
C GLY A 150 15.36 -9.13 14.62
N ARG A 151 14.45 -8.79 15.54
CA ARG A 151 14.66 -8.91 17.00
C ARG A 151 14.02 -10.14 17.62
N ALA A 152 13.23 -10.89 16.86
CA ALA A 152 12.47 -12.05 17.32
C ALA A 152 13.05 -13.40 16.86
N GLY A 153 14.20 -13.40 16.20
CA GLY A 153 15.01 -14.58 15.87
C GLY A 153 16.30 -14.59 16.67
#